data_AF-A0A963R2S2-F1
#
_entry.id   AF-A0A963R2S2-F1
#
_cell.length_a   1.000
_cell.length_b   1.000
_cell.length_c   1.000
_cell.angle_alpha   90.00
_cell.angle_beta   90.00
_cell.angle_gamma   90.00
#
_symmetry.space_group_name_H-M   'P 1'
#
loop_
_entity.id
_entity.type
_entity.pdbx_description
1 polymer ?
#
loop_
_entity_poly.entity_id
_entity_poly.type
_entity_poly.pdbx_seq_one_letter_code
_entity_poly.pdbx_strand_id
1 'polypeptide(L)'
;HYRDARIAPIYEGTNGIQAADLVTRKLGYESGGVLTSLLTQAATETGDVPELSGLAEDCVAIAGWMAREASLDDRLAGSVPFCTMCAVAVAGWQLLLQARDGAGGEAKRVVARYFAEHIAPEARGLKAQATAGAGLLYALDTEALAG
;
A
#
# COMPACT_ATOMS: atom_id res chain seq x y z
N HIS A 1 0.45 -10.17 24.59
CA HIS A 1 0.86 -9.80 23.23
C HIS A 1 -0.24 -10.05 22.18
N TYR A 2 -0.57 -11.29 21.79
CA TYR A 2 -1.56 -11.53 20.71
C TYR A 2 -3.00 -11.07 21.00
N ARG A 3 -3.47 -11.17 22.25
CA ARG A 3 -4.79 -10.64 22.65
C ARG A 3 -4.81 -9.11 22.61
N ASP A 4 -3.73 -8.48 23.03
CA ASP A 4 -3.61 -7.02 23.08
C ASP A 4 -3.48 -6.43 21.67
N ALA A 5 -2.79 -7.12 20.75
CA ALA A 5 -2.65 -6.70 19.36
C ALA A 5 -3.94 -6.83 18.52
N ARG A 6 -4.92 -7.64 18.96
CA ARG A 6 -6.18 -7.86 18.21
C ARG A 6 -7.11 -6.66 18.18
N ILE A 7 -6.97 -5.71 19.10
CA ILE A 7 -7.82 -4.51 19.12
C ILE A 7 -7.34 -3.46 18.11
N ALA A 8 -6.06 -3.46 17.75
CA ALA A 8 -5.46 -2.44 16.88
C ALA A 8 -6.07 -2.36 15.47
N PRO A 9 -6.49 -3.46 14.82
CA PRO A 9 -7.18 -3.40 13.52
C PRO A 9 -8.66 -3.00 13.60
N ILE A 10 -9.21 -2.75 14.79
CA ILE A 10 -10.65 -2.58 15.04
C ILE A 10 -10.96 -1.22 15.69
N TYR A 11 -10.14 -0.80 16.65
CA TYR A 11 -10.30 0.46 17.38
C TYR A 11 -9.73 1.64 16.56
N GLU A 12 -10.37 2.81 16.63
CA GLU A 12 -10.06 4.01 15.82
C GLU A 12 -10.22 3.85 14.29
N GLY A 13 -11.09 2.92 13.89
CA GLY A 13 -11.42 2.64 12.50
C GLY A 13 -10.77 1.34 12.05
N THR A 14 -11.56 0.45 11.45
CA THR A 14 -11.04 -0.84 11.00
C THR A 14 -10.00 -0.66 9.90
N ASN A 15 -9.12 -1.64 9.67
CA ASN A 15 -8.17 -1.60 8.55
C ASN A 15 -8.86 -1.28 7.20
N GLY A 16 -10.08 -1.80 6.99
CA GLY A 16 -10.88 -1.48 5.81
C GLY A 16 -11.35 -0.03 5.75
N ILE A 17 -11.75 0.55 6.89
CA ILE A 17 -12.12 1.98 6.97
C ILE A 17 -10.91 2.88 6.75
N GLN A 18 -9.75 2.54 7.29
CA GLN A 18 -8.51 3.28 7.05
C GLN A 18 -8.10 3.24 5.58
N ALA A 19 -8.19 2.07 4.95
CA ALA A 19 -7.94 1.91 3.52
C ALA A 19 -8.94 2.68 2.66
N ALA A 20 -10.23 2.66 3.03
CA ALA A 20 -11.27 3.44 2.35
C ALA A 20 -11.01 4.94 2.48
N ASP A 21 -10.60 5.43 3.66
CA ASP A 21 -10.25 6.83 3.89
C ASP A 21 -9.08 7.28 3.00
N LEU A 22 -8.06 6.42 2.84
CA LEU A 22 -6.93 6.68 1.95
C LEU A 22 -7.40 6.96 0.52
N VAL A 23 -8.24 6.09 -0.06
CA VAL A 23 -8.63 6.19 -1.47
C VAL A 23 -9.78 7.16 -1.75
N THR A 24 -10.61 7.46 -0.74
CA THR A 24 -11.77 8.37 -0.89
C THR A 24 -11.48 9.80 -0.49
N ARG A 25 -10.64 10.02 0.54
CA ARG A 25 -10.38 11.35 1.09
C ARG A 25 -8.92 11.80 0.88
N LYS A 26 -7.94 10.98 1.24
CA LYS A 26 -6.52 11.39 1.21
C LYS A 26 -5.94 11.45 -0.18
N LEU A 27 -6.36 10.55 -1.06
CA LEU A 27 -5.93 10.51 -2.46
C LEU A 27 -6.27 11.80 -3.22
N GLY A 28 -7.29 12.54 -2.81
CA GLY A 28 -7.67 13.81 -3.43
C GLY A 28 -6.92 15.04 -2.92
N TYR A 29 -6.09 14.93 -1.88
CA TYR A 29 -5.42 16.07 -1.28
C TYR A 29 -4.40 16.70 -2.24
N GLU A 30 -4.48 18.02 -2.39
CA GLU A 30 -3.69 18.78 -3.36
C GLU A 30 -3.76 18.18 -4.77
N SER A 31 -4.97 17.79 -5.20
CA SER A 31 -5.20 17.11 -6.49
C SER A 31 -4.42 15.79 -6.63
N GLY A 32 -4.18 15.10 -5.53
CA GLY A 32 -3.37 13.88 -5.44
C GLY A 32 -1.88 14.11 -5.31
N GLY A 33 -1.44 15.36 -5.22
CA GLY A 33 -0.03 15.74 -5.09
C GLY A 33 0.63 15.20 -3.84
N VAL A 34 -0.06 15.14 -2.70
CA VAL A 34 0.54 14.74 -1.41
C VAL A 34 1.04 13.29 -1.46
N LEU A 35 0.15 12.34 -1.76
CA LEU A 35 0.50 10.91 -1.79
C LEU A 35 1.48 10.61 -2.95
N THR A 36 1.24 11.20 -4.12
CA THR A 36 2.08 11.00 -5.29
C THR A 36 3.51 11.49 -5.06
N SER A 37 3.68 12.65 -4.40
CA SER A 37 5.01 13.19 -4.09
C SER A 37 5.78 12.30 -3.13
N LEU A 38 5.13 11.80 -2.08
CA LEU A 38 5.74 10.88 -1.11
C LEU A 38 6.24 9.59 -1.80
N LEU A 39 5.38 8.98 -2.63
CA LEU A 39 5.72 7.74 -3.32
C LEU A 39 6.78 7.95 -4.42
N THR A 40 6.75 9.09 -5.10
CA THR A 40 7.79 9.47 -6.09
C THR A 40 9.14 9.68 -5.41
N GLN A 41 9.15 10.31 -4.24
CA GLN A 41 10.36 10.45 -3.43
C GLN A 41 10.88 9.08 -3.01
N ALA A 42 10.02 8.19 -2.51
CA ALA A 42 10.39 6.82 -2.17
C ALA A 42 11.00 6.07 -3.38
N ALA A 43 10.37 6.16 -4.55
CA ALA A 43 10.89 5.55 -5.78
C ALA A 43 12.28 6.08 -6.15
N THR A 44 12.47 7.40 -6.05
CA THR A 44 13.75 8.06 -6.37
C THR A 44 14.86 7.64 -5.40
N GLU A 45 14.59 7.69 -4.10
CA GLU A 45 15.60 7.41 -3.07
C GLU A 45 15.91 5.92 -2.92
N THR A 46 15.07 5.04 -3.46
CA THR A 46 15.28 3.59 -3.50
C THR A 46 15.73 3.08 -4.88
N GLY A 47 16.11 3.96 -5.81
CA GLY A 47 16.37 3.61 -7.22
C GLY A 47 17.48 2.58 -7.46
N ASP A 48 18.37 2.36 -6.50
CA ASP A 48 19.41 1.32 -6.48
C ASP A 48 18.93 -0.04 -5.91
N VAL A 49 17.68 -0.12 -5.44
CA VAL A 49 17.01 -1.33 -4.94
C VAL A 49 15.71 -1.55 -5.73
N PRO A 50 15.78 -2.25 -6.89
CA PRO A 50 14.68 -2.36 -7.86
C PRO A 50 13.35 -2.88 -7.28
N GLU A 51 13.40 -3.72 -6.25
CA GLU A 51 12.23 -4.26 -5.59
C GLU A 51 11.43 -3.16 -4.87
N LEU A 52 12.13 -2.22 -4.21
CA LEU A 52 11.51 -1.11 -3.49
C LEU A 52 11.10 0.02 -4.43
N SER A 53 11.97 0.40 -5.38
CA SER A 53 11.63 1.46 -6.35
C SER A 53 10.46 1.03 -7.23
N GLY A 54 10.48 -0.22 -7.73
CA GLY A 54 9.39 -0.77 -8.52
C GLY A 54 8.06 -0.86 -7.76
N LEU A 55 8.08 -1.18 -6.45
CA LEU A 55 6.88 -1.14 -5.62
C LEU A 55 6.34 0.29 -5.46
N ALA A 56 7.21 1.26 -5.21
CA ALA A 56 6.81 2.67 -5.08
C ALA A 56 6.26 3.23 -6.40
N GLU A 57 6.88 2.90 -7.53
CA GLU A 57 6.39 3.24 -8.89
C GLU A 57 5.02 2.63 -9.18
N ASP A 58 4.82 1.35 -8.83
CA ASP A 58 3.53 0.69 -8.94
C ASP A 58 2.46 1.43 -8.11
N CYS A 59 2.79 1.85 -6.88
CA CYS A 59 1.90 2.67 -6.05
C CYS A 59 1.59 4.03 -6.68
N VAL A 60 2.56 4.72 -7.29
CA VAL A 60 2.34 5.99 -8.00
C VAL A 60 1.36 5.78 -9.16
N ALA A 61 1.55 4.73 -9.96
CA ALA A 61 0.69 4.42 -11.09
C ALA A 61 -0.75 4.13 -10.64
N ILE A 62 -0.93 3.31 -9.60
CA ILE A 62 -2.25 2.98 -9.05
C ILE A 62 -2.92 4.22 -8.46
N ALA A 63 -2.20 5.04 -7.70
CA ALA A 63 -2.72 6.29 -7.16
C ALA A 63 -3.25 7.21 -8.26
N GLY A 64 -2.49 7.33 -9.37
CA GLY A 64 -2.88 8.13 -10.53
C GLY A 64 -4.14 7.59 -11.22
N TRP A 65 -4.21 6.28 -11.46
CA TRP A 65 -5.41 5.64 -12.01
C TRP A 65 -6.62 5.81 -11.09
N MET A 66 -6.45 5.54 -9.80
CA MET A 66 -7.52 5.71 -8.80
C MET A 66 -8.02 7.14 -8.76
N ALA A 67 -7.14 8.14 -8.85
CA ALA A 67 -7.54 9.55 -8.78
C ALA A 67 -8.32 10.01 -10.02
N ARG A 68 -7.90 9.58 -11.22
CA ARG A 68 -8.36 10.14 -12.50
C ARG A 68 -9.40 9.30 -13.24
N GLU A 69 -9.37 7.98 -13.09
CA GLU A 69 -10.07 7.05 -13.98
C GLU A 69 -10.99 6.09 -13.23
N ALA A 70 -10.57 5.57 -12.07
CA ALA A 70 -11.33 4.56 -11.34
C ALA A 70 -12.64 5.14 -10.76
N SER A 71 -13.72 4.35 -10.85
CA SER A 71 -14.97 4.64 -10.16
C SER A 71 -14.79 4.60 -8.63
N LEU A 72 -15.74 5.16 -7.87
CA LEU A 72 -15.71 5.07 -6.41
C LEU A 72 -15.72 3.60 -5.94
N ASP A 73 -16.53 2.75 -6.58
CA ASP A 73 -16.62 1.33 -6.25
C ASP A 73 -15.30 0.60 -6.52
N ASP A 74 -14.63 0.88 -7.65
CA ASP A 74 -13.34 0.27 -7.97
C ASP A 74 -12.25 0.69 -6.98
N ARG A 75 -12.23 1.96 -6.57
CA ARG A 75 -11.33 2.46 -5.52
C ARG A 75 -11.54 1.72 -4.21
N LEU A 76 -12.81 1.56 -3.80
CA LEU A 76 -13.15 0.90 -2.55
C LEU A 76 -12.81 -0.59 -2.57
N ALA A 77 -13.07 -1.29 -3.68
CA ALA A 77 -12.72 -2.69 -3.87
C ALA A 77 -11.19 -2.92 -3.82
N GLY A 78 -10.41 -2.01 -4.40
CA GLY A 78 -8.93 -2.05 -4.38
C GLY A 78 -8.28 -1.40 -3.16
N SER A 79 -9.05 -0.86 -2.21
CA SER A 79 -8.52 0.03 -1.16
C SER A 79 -7.52 -0.66 -0.23
N VAL A 80 -7.87 -1.83 0.29
CA VAL A 80 -7.02 -2.60 1.23
C VAL A 80 -5.68 -3.01 0.59
N PRO A 81 -5.64 -3.70 -0.56
CA PRO A 81 -4.37 -4.07 -1.18
C PRO A 81 -3.53 -2.85 -1.53
N PHE A 82 -4.12 -1.77 -2.03
CA PHE A 82 -3.39 -0.53 -2.32
C PHE A 82 -2.81 0.12 -1.05
N CYS A 83 -3.57 0.16 0.05
CA CYS A 83 -3.09 0.67 1.32
C CYS A 83 -1.91 -0.16 1.85
N THR A 84 -1.98 -1.49 1.73
CA THR A 84 -0.87 -2.40 2.10
C THR A 84 0.36 -2.15 1.24
N MET A 85 0.21 -2.00 -0.07
CA MET A 85 1.32 -1.67 -0.98
C MET A 85 2.02 -0.36 -0.57
N CYS A 86 1.25 0.70 -0.32
CA CYS A 86 1.77 1.98 0.15
C CYS A 86 2.54 1.84 1.47
N ALA A 87 1.98 1.09 2.43
CA ALA A 87 2.62 0.87 3.72
C ALA A 87 3.96 0.15 3.58
N VAL A 88 4.03 -0.90 2.76
CA VAL A 88 5.27 -1.65 2.52
C VAL A 88 6.30 -0.79 1.77
N ALA A 89 5.88 0.00 0.77
CA ALA A 89 6.76 0.91 0.05
C ALA A 89 7.45 1.91 1.00
N VAL A 90 6.66 2.58 1.85
CA VAL A 90 7.18 3.56 2.81
C VAL A 90 8.03 2.88 3.89
N ALA A 91 7.59 1.76 4.46
CA ALA A 91 8.36 1.04 5.48
C ALA A 91 9.71 0.55 4.94
N GLY A 92 9.73 -0.03 3.74
CA GLY A 92 10.95 -0.50 3.09
C GLY A 92 11.91 0.65 2.77
N TRP A 93 11.41 1.77 2.26
CA TRP A 93 12.20 2.98 2.06
C TRP A 93 12.84 3.48 3.36
N GLN A 94 12.06 3.59 4.45
CA GLN A 94 12.59 4.04 5.74
C GLN A 94 13.60 3.06 6.35
N LEU A 95 13.40 1.74 6.18
CA LEU A 95 14.37 0.73 6.60
C LEU A 95 15.69 0.85 5.82
N LEU A 96 15.62 1.13 4.52
CA LEU A 96 16.79 1.35 3.67
C LEU A 96 17.57 2.59 4.11
N LEU A 97 16.88 3.71 4.39
CA LEU A 97 17.51 4.92 4.90
C LEU A 97 18.23 4.66 6.24
N GLN A 98 17.56 3.99 7.18
CA GLN A 98 18.18 3.61 8.47
C GLN A 98 19.42 2.72 8.28
N ALA A 99 19.39 1.79 7.32
CA ALA A 99 20.51 0.92 7.03
C ALA A 99 21.72 1.70 6.45
N ARG A 100 21.45 2.72 5.61
CA ARG A 100 22.47 3.61 5.04
C ARG A 100 23.10 4.54 6.05
N ASP A 101 22.30 5.04 6.99
CA ASP A 101 22.78 5.89 8.09
C ASP A 101 23.56 5.11 9.17
N GLY A 102 23.69 3.78 9.00
CA GLY A 102 24.43 2.91 9.92
C GLY A 102 23.68 2.59 11.22
N ALA A 103 22.42 3.01 11.35
CA ALA A 103 21.61 2.77 12.54
C ALA A 103 21.42 1.26 12.76
N GLY A 104 21.82 0.73 13.93
CA GLY A 104 21.65 -0.70 14.25
C GLY A 104 22.61 -1.67 13.54
N GLY A 105 23.63 -1.16 12.82
CA GLY A 105 24.74 -1.95 12.30
C GLY A 105 24.35 -3.06 11.30
N GLU A 106 25.05 -4.19 11.34
CA GLU A 106 24.85 -5.32 10.42
C GLU A 106 23.43 -5.87 10.47
N ALA A 107 22.83 -5.97 11.66
CA ALA A 107 21.47 -6.48 11.82
C ALA A 107 20.45 -5.65 11.03
N LYS A 108 20.57 -4.32 11.04
CA LYS A 108 19.69 -3.44 10.25
C LYS A 108 19.89 -3.63 8.75
N ARG A 109 21.15 -3.76 8.30
CA ARG A 109 21.46 -4.02 6.88
C ARG A 109 20.85 -5.33 6.39
N VAL A 110 20.92 -6.39 7.20
CA VAL A 110 20.28 -7.68 6.87
C VAL A 110 18.76 -7.57 6.86
N VAL A 111 18.15 -6.91 7.84
CA VAL A 111 16.69 -6.72 7.91
C VAL A 111 16.18 -5.89 6.73
N ALA A 112 16.84 -4.78 6.39
CA ALA A 112 16.46 -3.94 5.26
C ALA A 112 16.55 -4.70 3.93
N ARG A 113 17.61 -5.50 3.76
CA ARG A 113 17.77 -6.37 2.58
C ARG A 113 16.67 -7.43 2.50
N TYR A 114 16.36 -8.12 3.59
CA TYR A 114 15.26 -9.10 3.61
C TYR A 114 13.93 -8.45 3.28
N PHE A 115 13.65 -7.27 3.84
CA PHE A 115 12.43 -6.53 3.56
C PHE A 115 12.31 -6.19 2.07
N ALA A 116 13.40 -5.70 1.46
CA ALA A 116 13.46 -5.40 0.03
C ALA A 116 13.29 -6.66 -0.84
N GLU A 117 14.00 -7.74 -0.53
CA GLU A 117 14.04 -8.93 -1.41
C GLU A 117 12.85 -9.89 -1.24
N HIS A 118 12.14 -9.84 -0.11
CA HIS A 118 11.07 -10.80 0.21
C HIS A 118 9.72 -10.13 0.44
N ILE A 119 9.67 -9.06 1.24
CA ILE A 119 8.41 -8.42 1.63
C ILE A 119 7.90 -7.47 0.54
N ALA A 120 8.80 -6.71 -0.11
CA ALA A 120 8.39 -5.81 -1.18
C ALA A 120 7.80 -6.57 -2.40
N PRO A 121 8.37 -7.69 -2.88
CA PRO A 121 7.76 -8.48 -3.96
C PRO A 121 6.39 -9.06 -3.59
N GLU A 122 6.19 -9.51 -2.35
CA GLU A 122 4.87 -9.97 -1.88
C GLU A 122 3.83 -8.84 -1.99
N ALA A 123 4.19 -7.63 -1.55
CA ALA A 123 3.33 -6.47 -1.68
C ALA A 123 3.07 -6.10 -3.14
N ARG A 124 4.07 -6.19 -4.04
CA ARG A 124 3.86 -5.97 -5.48
C ARG A 124 2.85 -6.93 -6.08
N GLY A 125 2.78 -8.16 -5.58
CA GLY A 125 1.75 -9.14 -5.96
C GLY A 125 0.31 -8.65 -5.75
N LEU A 126 0.08 -7.74 -4.81
CA LEU A 126 -1.24 -7.15 -4.54
C LEU A 126 -1.71 -6.18 -5.63
N LYS A 127 -0.83 -5.77 -6.57
CA LYS A 127 -1.18 -4.87 -7.68
C LYS A 127 -2.40 -5.35 -8.45
N ALA A 128 -2.45 -6.64 -8.80
CA ALA A 128 -3.56 -7.22 -9.54
C ALA A 128 -4.89 -7.08 -8.77
N GLN A 129 -4.86 -7.26 -7.45
CA GLN A 129 -6.03 -7.10 -6.59
C GLN A 129 -6.44 -5.63 -6.46
N ALA A 130 -5.48 -4.72 -6.33
CA ALA A 130 -5.72 -3.28 -6.21
C ALA A 130 -6.38 -2.67 -7.47
N THR A 131 -6.19 -3.28 -8.64
CA THR A 131 -6.70 -2.79 -9.92
C THR A 131 -7.77 -3.67 -10.56
N ALA A 132 -8.23 -4.73 -9.88
CA ALA A 132 -9.21 -5.68 -10.44
C ALA A 132 -10.62 -5.06 -10.64
N GLY A 133 -10.93 -4.00 -9.90
CA GLY A 133 -12.25 -3.37 -9.91
C GLY A 133 -13.32 -4.13 -9.11
N ALA A 134 -14.50 -3.52 -8.99
CA ALA A 134 -15.60 -4.03 -8.15
C ALA A 134 -16.56 -4.97 -8.89
N GLY A 135 -16.43 -5.13 -10.20
CA GLY A 135 -17.42 -5.83 -11.04
C GLY A 135 -17.78 -7.23 -10.55
N LEU A 136 -16.78 -8.04 -10.15
CA LEU A 136 -17.02 -9.40 -9.63
C LEU A 136 -17.66 -9.40 -8.23
N LEU A 137 -17.37 -8.39 -7.40
CA LEU A 137 -17.95 -8.26 -6.06
C LEU A 137 -19.47 -8.06 -6.13
N TYR A 138 -19.94 -7.32 -7.14
CA TYR A 138 -21.36 -7.05 -7.36
C TYR A 138 -22.03 -7.99 -8.37
N ALA A 139 -21.33 -9.04 -8.83
CA ALA A 139 -21.89 -10.01 -9.76
C ALA A 139 -22.90 -10.98 -9.09
N LEU A 140 -22.79 -11.15 -7.78
CA LEU A 140 -23.70 -11.93 -6.96
C LEU A 140 -24.56 -10.97 -6.14
N ASP A 141 -25.89 -11.11 -6.21
CA ASP A 141 -26.77 -10.33 -5.35
C ASP A 141 -26.76 -10.85 -3.90
N THR A 142 -27.31 -10.06 -2.99
CA THR A 142 -27.29 -10.36 -1.56
C THR A 142 -28.13 -11.58 -1.22
N GLU A 143 -29.20 -11.85 -1.97
CA GLU A 143 -30.06 -13.02 -1.74
C GLU A 143 -29.32 -14.31 -2.10
N ALA A 144 -28.66 -14.37 -3.26
CA ALA A 144 -27.85 -15.49 -3.69
C ALA A 144 -26.61 -15.71 -2.81
N LEU A 145 -26.07 -14.65 -2.19
CA LEU A 145 -24.96 -14.77 -1.24
C LEU A 145 -25.40 -15.40 0.09
N ALA A 146 -26.63 -15.13 0.54
CA ALA A 146 -27.14 -15.59 1.82
C ALA A 146 -27.55 -17.07 1.83
N GLY A 147 -27.79 -17.66 0.64
CA GLY A 147 -28.21 -19.06 0.46
C GLY A 147 -29.71 -19.22 0.31
#